data_AF-A0A0G3H8S9-F1
#
_entry.id   AF-A0A0G3H8S9-F1
#
_cell.length_a   1.000
_cell.length_b   1.000
_cell.length_c   1.000
_cell.angle_alpha   90.00
_cell.angle_beta   90.00
_cell.angle_gamma   90.00
#
_symmetry.space_group_name_H-M   'P 1'
#
loop_
_entity.id
_entity.type
_entity.pdbx_description
1 polymer ?
#
loop_
_entity_poly.entity_id
_entity_poly.type
_entity_poly.pdbx_seq_one_letter_code
_entity_poly.pdbx_strand_id
1 'polypeptide(L)'
;MTRPISTDLNVLIRTSDWEHLAPTMPATLAEFGYHVDTIHADLVDLTCEPDNMLVNQYAQIEGHQPVVESLHRVVVNGTSDLSLKDATKAVVAALPANSYWYGTSNEGTTDPGVSASCAWQHGGS
;
A
#
# COMPACT_ATOMS: atom_id res chain seq x y z
N MET A 1 21.54 -6.44 10.04
CA MET A 1 20.74 -7.68 10.19
C MET A 1 19.33 -7.31 9.81
N THR A 2 18.70 -8.09 8.92
CA THR A 2 17.30 -7.87 8.53
C THR A 2 16.40 -8.20 9.72
N ARG A 3 15.33 -7.42 9.88
CA ARG A 3 14.33 -7.60 10.94
C ARG A 3 12.93 -7.57 10.33
N PRO A 4 11.93 -8.20 10.95
CA PRO A 4 10.55 -8.10 10.49
C PRO A 4 10.09 -6.65 10.58
N ILE A 5 9.52 -6.16 9.49
CA ILE A 5 8.89 -4.86 9.40
C ILE A 5 7.57 -4.99 8.64
N SER A 6 6.69 -4.04 8.87
CA SER A 6 5.45 -3.90 8.12
C SER A 6 5.32 -2.49 7.61
N THR A 7 4.55 -2.29 6.55
CA THR A 7 4.17 -0.98 6.04
C THR A 7 2.68 -0.96 5.81
N ASP A 8 1.97 -0.12 6.56
CA ASP A 8 0.52 0.04 6.50
C ASP A 8 0.22 1.43 5.93
N LEU A 9 -0.26 1.45 4.68
CA LEU A 9 -0.60 2.65 3.93
C LEU A 9 -2.06 2.62 3.53
N ASN A 10 -2.73 3.76 3.62
CA ASN A 10 -3.95 4.01 2.87
C ASN A 10 -3.55 4.72 1.58
N VAL A 11 -4.00 4.22 0.43
CA VAL A 11 -3.60 4.66 -0.90
C VAL A 11 -4.84 4.89 -1.76
N LEU A 12 -5.03 6.13 -2.21
CA LEU A 12 -6.01 6.48 -3.23
C LEU A 12 -5.35 6.35 -4.60
N ILE A 13 -5.78 5.35 -5.35
CA ILE A 13 -5.21 4.94 -6.63
C ILE A 13 -6.33 4.41 -7.54
N ARG A 14 -6.15 4.48 -8.86
CA ARG A 14 -7.07 3.81 -9.79
C ARG A 14 -6.95 2.29 -9.63
N THR A 15 -8.08 1.60 -9.63
CA THR A 15 -8.11 0.13 -9.48
C THR A 15 -7.23 -0.57 -10.53
N SER A 16 -7.26 -0.12 -11.79
CA SER A 16 -6.42 -0.68 -12.86
C SER A 16 -4.92 -0.50 -12.59
N ASP A 17 -4.52 0.65 -12.03
CA ASP A 17 -3.11 0.92 -11.73
C ASP A 17 -2.65 0.04 -10.56
N TRP A 18 -3.51 -0.19 -9.56
CA TRP A 18 -3.24 -1.12 -8.46
C TRP A 18 -3.07 -2.57 -8.94
N GLU A 19 -3.97 -3.05 -9.80
CA GLU A 19 -3.93 -4.42 -10.36
C GLU A 19 -2.64 -4.69 -11.15
N HIS A 20 -2.12 -3.69 -11.85
CA HIS A 20 -0.84 -3.80 -12.57
C HIS A 20 0.37 -3.66 -11.64
N LEU A 21 0.28 -2.83 -10.60
CA LEU A 21 1.39 -2.58 -9.68
C LEU A 21 1.62 -3.73 -8.71
N ALA A 22 0.56 -4.21 -8.06
CA ALA A 22 0.62 -5.22 -6.99
C ALA A 22 1.52 -6.44 -7.31
N PRO A 23 1.47 -7.06 -8.50
CA PRO A 23 2.34 -8.20 -8.81
C PRO A 23 3.81 -7.84 -8.99
N THR A 24 4.13 -6.58 -9.31
CA THR A 24 5.51 -6.11 -9.53
C THR A 24 6.18 -5.59 -8.27
N MET A 25 5.38 -5.18 -7.28
CA MET A 25 5.84 -4.53 -6.05
C MET A 25 6.88 -5.34 -5.25
N PRO A 26 6.76 -6.68 -5.09
CA PRO A 26 7.79 -7.46 -4.41
C PRO A 26 9.17 -7.38 -5.06
N ALA A 27 9.22 -7.42 -6.40
CA ALA A 27 10.47 -7.34 -7.15
C ALA A 27 11.10 -5.95 -7.02
N THR A 28 10.30 -4.89 -7.19
CA THR A 28 10.75 -3.50 -7.02
C THR A 28 11.27 -3.26 -5.60
N LEU A 29 10.57 -3.73 -4.58
CA LEU A 29 10.97 -3.55 -3.17
C LEU A 29 12.26 -4.31 -2.82
N ALA A 30 12.47 -5.48 -3.43
CA ALA A 30 13.70 -6.24 -3.25
C ALA A 30 14.94 -5.47 -3.74
N GLU A 31 14.82 -4.66 -4.80
CA GLU A 31 15.91 -3.79 -5.28
C GLU A 31 16.34 -2.74 -4.24
N PHE A 32 15.42 -2.36 -3.33
CA PHE A 32 15.69 -1.43 -2.24
C PHE A 32 16.08 -2.11 -0.92
N GLY A 33 16.21 -3.44 -0.89
CA GLY A 33 16.53 -4.19 0.34
C GLY A 33 15.31 -4.42 1.26
N TYR A 34 14.10 -4.33 0.72
CA TYR A 34 12.87 -4.76 1.39
C TYR A 34 12.41 -6.08 0.79
N HIS A 35 12.55 -7.17 1.54
CA HIS A 35 12.07 -8.49 1.13
C HIS A 35 10.64 -8.70 1.59
N VAL A 36 9.71 -8.71 0.64
CA VAL A 36 8.27 -8.84 0.91
C VAL A 36 7.89 -10.30 1.15
N ASP A 37 7.20 -10.55 2.26
CA ASP A 37 6.60 -11.84 2.59
C ASP A 37 5.12 -11.88 2.16
N THR A 38 4.37 -10.82 2.47
CA THR A 38 2.95 -10.69 2.09
C THR A 38 2.59 -9.27 1.69
N ILE A 39 1.68 -9.13 0.72
CA ILE A 39 0.99 -7.88 0.39
C ILE A 39 -0.50 -8.15 0.52
N HIS A 40 -1.16 -7.35 1.34
CA HIS A 40 -2.60 -7.35 1.50
C HIS A 40 -3.15 -5.98 1.11
N ALA A 41 -4.26 -5.94 0.39
CA ALA A 41 -4.90 -4.69 0.03
C ALA A 41 -6.43 -4.82 0.06
N ASP A 42 -7.06 -4.07 0.95
CA ASP A 42 -8.51 -4.00 1.07
C ASP A 42 -9.04 -2.70 0.50
N LEU A 43 -10.13 -2.81 -0.27
CA LEU A 43 -10.92 -1.64 -0.65
C LEU A 43 -11.58 -1.06 0.61
N VAL A 44 -11.29 0.20 0.89
CA VAL A 44 -11.94 0.96 1.95
C VAL A 44 -13.20 1.57 1.37
N ASP A 45 -14.36 1.14 1.87
CA ASP A 45 -15.65 1.67 1.44
C ASP A 45 -15.83 3.11 1.97
N LEU A 46 -15.62 4.07 1.07
CA LEU A 46 -15.78 5.50 1.32
C LEU A 46 -17.24 5.94 1.44
N THR A 47 -18.22 5.08 1.13
CA THR A 47 -19.64 5.46 1.14
C THR A 47 -20.19 5.69 2.54
N CYS A 48 -19.56 5.09 3.56
CA CYS A 48 -19.92 5.30 4.98
C CYS A 48 -19.15 6.46 5.63
N GLU A 49 -18.07 6.93 5.02
CA GLU A 49 -17.20 7.98 5.58
C GLU A 49 -16.84 9.03 4.50
N PRO A 50 -17.79 9.93 4.17
CA PRO A 50 -17.57 11.00 3.18
C PRO A 50 -16.49 12.02 3.59
N ASP A 51 -16.01 11.98 4.83
CA ASP A 51 -14.98 12.86 5.39
C ASP A 51 -13.57 12.22 5.37
N ASN A 52 -13.26 11.43 4.33
CA ASN A 52 -11.92 10.87 4.20
C ASN A 52 -10.91 11.95 3.75
N MET A 53 -9.83 12.12 4.53
CA MET A 53 -8.81 13.15 4.26
C MET A 53 -8.18 13.03 2.86
N LEU A 54 -8.02 11.83 2.30
CA LEU A 54 -7.48 11.66 0.94
C LEU A 54 -8.47 12.06 -0.15
N VAL A 55 -9.75 11.76 0.05
CA VAL A 55 -10.82 12.19 -0.87
C VAL A 55 -10.90 13.72 -0.89
N ASN A 56 -10.83 14.34 0.29
CA ASN A 56 -10.80 15.79 0.44
C ASN A 56 -9.55 16.41 -0.20
N GLN A 57 -8.36 15.81 -0.02
CA GLN A 57 -7.13 16.27 -0.64
C GLN A 57 -7.18 16.16 -2.18
N TYR A 58 -7.65 15.03 -2.71
CA TYR A 58 -7.83 14.81 -4.14
C TYR A 58 -8.78 15.86 -4.72
N ALA A 59 -9.94 16.09 -4.10
CA ALA A 59 -10.91 17.06 -4.59
C ALA A 59 -10.39 18.51 -4.57
N GLN A 60 -9.54 18.85 -3.61
CA GLN A 60 -8.88 20.15 -3.56
C GLN A 60 -7.84 20.34 -4.68
N ILE A 61 -7.12 19.28 -5.06
CA ILE A 61 -6.05 19.34 -6.06
C ILE A 61 -6.60 19.22 -7.48
N GLU A 62 -7.48 18.24 -7.72
CA GLU A 62 -8.02 17.90 -9.04
C GLU A 62 -9.31 18.68 -9.36
N GLY A 63 -9.94 19.31 -8.36
CA GLY A 63 -11.15 20.11 -8.54
C GLY A 63 -12.45 19.31 -8.71
N HIS A 64 -12.40 17.99 -8.54
CA HIS A 64 -13.57 17.11 -8.55
C HIS A 64 -13.39 15.93 -7.58
N GLN A 65 -14.50 15.28 -7.21
CA GLN A 65 -14.43 14.06 -6.39
C GLN A 65 -13.76 12.92 -7.19
N PRO A 66 -13.02 12.01 -6.54
CA PRO A 66 -12.50 10.82 -7.20
C PRO A 66 -13.67 9.97 -7.71
N VAL A 67 -13.69 9.70 -9.02
CA VAL A 67 -14.75 8.91 -9.68
C VAL A 67 -14.23 7.53 -10.08
N VAL A 68 -12.93 7.44 -10.38
CA VAL A 68 -12.27 6.20 -10.83
C VAL A 68 -11.24 5.68 -9.82
N GLU A 69 -10.77 6.53 -8.92
CA GLU A 69 -9.86 6.19 -7.85
C GLU A 69 -10.62 5.51 -6.71
N SER A 70 -10.02 4.46 -6.17
CA SER A 70 -10.53 3.75 -5.00
C SER A 70 -9.50 3.83 -3.88
N LEU A 71 -9.98 4.02 -2.66
CA LEU A 71 -9.12 3.99 -1.49
C LEU A 71 -8.83 2.53 -1.12
N HIS A 72 -7.55 2.19 -1.02
CA HIS A 72 -7.07 0.89 -0.61
C HIS A 72 -6.27 1.01 0.70
N ARG A 73 -6.53 0.15 1.68
CA ARG A 73 -5.61 -0.05 2.80
C ARG A 73 -4.66 -1.18 2.44
N VAL A 74 -3.41 -0.82 2.20
CA VAL A 74 -2.33 -1.71 1.78
C VAL A 74 -1.43 -2.01 2.98
N VAL A 75 -1.32 -3.29 3.33
CA VAL A 75 -0.37 -3.80 4.33
C VAL A 75 0.67 -4.67 3.64
N VAL A 76 1.92 -4.23 3.66
CA VAL A 76 3.09 -4.99 3.20
C VAL A 76 3.81 -5.51 4.44
N ASN A 77 3.96 -6.83 4.57
CA ASN A 77 4.82 -7.43 5.59
C ASN A 77 6.06 -8.01 4.93
N GLY A 78 7.18 -7.93 5.63
CA GLY A 78 8.42 -8.48 5.14
C GLY A 78 9.57 -8.35 6.12
N THR A 79 10.78 -8.47 5.59
CA THR A 79 12.02 -8.23 6.34
C THR A 79 12.92 -7.23 5.64
N SER A 80 13.56 -6.38 6.43
CA SER A 80 14.51 -5.39 5.92
C SER A 80 15.47 -4.94 7.03
N ASP A 81 16.64 -4.43 6.64
CA ASP A 81 17.54 -3.72 7.54
C ASP A 81 17.41 -2.19 7.43
N LEU A 82 16.53 -1.71 6.54
CA LEU A 82 16.22 -0.28 6.38
C LEU A 82 15.71 0.35 7.68
N SER A 83 15.91 1.67 7.78
CA SER A 83 15.16 2.47 8.76
C SER A 83 13.67 2.45 8.39
N LEU A 84 12.77 2.57 9.37
CA LEU A 84 11.33 2.59 9.08
C LEU A 84 10.95 3.71 8.09
N LYS A 85 11.65 4.85 8.18
CA LYS A 85 11.47 5.96 7.24
C LYS A 85 11.85 5.57 5.81
N ASP A 86 12.95 4.86 5.63
CA ASP A 86 13.41 4.47 4.29
C ASP A 86 12.62 3.28 3.75
N ALA A 87 12.11 2.40 4.61
CA ALA A 87 11.13 1.38 4.25
C ALA A 87 9.83 2.02 3.71
N THR A 88 9.28 3.02 4.40
CA THR A 88 8.11 3.77 3.90
C THR A 88 8.40 4.39 2.54
N LYS A 89 9.56 5.03 2.37
CA LYS A 89 9.96 5.62 1.09
C LYS A 89 10.08 4.59 -0.02
N ALA A 90 10.59 3.40 0.25
CA ALA A 90 10.72 2.34 -0.75
C ALA A 90 9.34 1.91 -1.27
N VAL A 91 8.37 1.72 -0.36
CA VAL A 91 6.98 1.39 -0.72
C VAL A 91 6.33 2.52 -1.51
N VAL A 92 6.51 3.77 -1.07
CA VAL A 92 5.95 4.94 -1.75
C VAL A 92 6.59 5.16 -3.13
N ALA A 93 7.89 4.90 -3.27
CA ALA A 93 8.58 5.02 -4.55
C ALA A 93 8.10 3.98 -5.59
N ALA A 94 7.51 2.87 -5.13
CA ALA A 94 6.88 1.89 -6.01
C ALA A 94 5.47 2.34 -6.47
N LEU A 95 4.82 3.30 -5.80
CA LEU A 95 3.51 3.79 -6.20
C LEU A 95 3.60 4.68 -7.45
N PRO A 96 2.58 4.68 -8.33
CA PRO A 96 2.54 5.57 -9.49
C PRO A 96 2.40 7.04 -9.06
N ALA A 97 2.92 7.95 -9.88
CA ALA A 97 3.05 9.37 -9.55
C ALA A 97 1.74 10.10 -9.17
N ASN A 98 0.59 9.60 -9.64
CA ASN A 98 -0.74 10.17 -9.36
C ASN A 98 -1.46 9.47 -8.20
N SER A 99 -0.72 8.79 -7.32
CA SER A 99 -1.28 8.14 -6.13
C SER A 99 -1.18 9.07 -4.93
N TYR A 100 -2.24 9.13 -4.13
CA TYR A 100 -2.24 9.83 -2.85
C TYR A 100 -2.17 8.80 -1.73
N TRP A 101 -1.39 9.05 -0.69
CA TRP A 101 -1.21 8.08 0.38
C TRP A 101 -0.99 8.71 1.75
N TYR A 102 -1.33 7.99 2.81
CA TYR A 102 -0.88 8.24 4.17
C TYR A 102 -0.60 6.93 4.90
N GLY A 103 0.28 6.97 5.90
CA GLY A 103 0.65 5.80 6.67
C GLY A 103 2.16 5.76 6.94
N THR A 104 2.64 4.65 7.47
CA THR A 104 4.05 4.47 7.82
C THR A 104 4.44 3.00 7.94
N SER A 105 5.73 2.73 7.90
CA SER A 105 6.29 1.46 8.34
C SER A 105 6.40 1.37 9.86
N ASN A 106 6.25 0.15 10.37
CA ASN A 106 6.38 -0.22 11.78
C ASN A 106 7.33 -1.41 11.94
N GLU A 107 7.84 -1.62 13.15
CA GLU A 107 8.59 -2.84 13.48
C GLU A 107 7.64 -4.02 13.70
N GLY A 108 8.09 -5.22 13.32
CA GLY A 108 7.28 -6.44 13.40
C GLY A 108 6.33 -6.58 12.20
N THR A 109 5.42 -7.55 12.29
CA THR A 109 4.39 -7.79 11.27
C THR A 109 3.07 -7.18 11.69
N THR A 110 2.33 -6.61 10.75
CA THR A 110 0.97 -6.12 10.96
C THR A 110 -0.02 -7.17 10.46
N ASP A 111 -0.96 -7.54 11.32
CA ASP A 111 -2.13 -8.31 10.91
C ASP A 111 -3.03 -7.41 10.03
N PRO A 112 -3.27 -7.77 8.75
CA PRO A 112 -4.13 -6.98 7.89
C PRO A 112 -5.57 -6.85 8.43
N GLY A 113 -6.02 -7.77 9.29
CA GLY A 113 -7.41 -7.86 9.68
C GLY A 113 -8.22 -8.58 8.60
N VAL A 114 -9.21 -9.37 9.00
CA VAL A 114 -9.93 -10.27 8.09
C VAL A 114 -10.93 -9.48 7.23
N SER A 115 -10.52 -9.05 6.05
CA SER A 115 -11.37 -9.12 4.86
C SER A 115 -10.58 -9.74 3.72
N ALA A 116 -11.10 -10.84 3.20
CA ALA A 116 -10.49 -11.58 2.12
C ALA A 116 -10.65 -10.79 0.82
N SER A 117 -9.58 -10.15 0.34
CA SER A 117 -9.44 -9.76 -1.07
C SER A 117 -7.96 -9.68 -1.44
N CYS A 118 -7.50 -10.70 -2.16
CA CYS A 118 -6.17 -10.81 -2.79
C CYS A 118 -4.94 -10.87 -1.86
N ALA A 119 -4.90 -11.88 -0.98
CA ALA A 119 -3.63 -12.37 -0.46
C ALA A 119 -2.88 -13.14 -1.57
N TRP A 120 -1.93 -12.48 -2.24
CA TRP A 120 -1.06 -13.14 -3.22
C TRP A 120 -0.08 -14.07 -2.47
N GLN A 121 -0.43 -15.35 -2.37
CA GLN A 121 0.48 -16.39 -1.92
C GLN A 121 1.19 -16.97 -3.14
N HIS A 122 2.49 -16.71 -3.26
CA HIS A 122 3.31 -17.33 -4.31
C HIS A 122 3.42 -18.84 -4.00
N GLY A 123 2.62 -19.64 -4.70
CA GLY A 123 2.71 -21.10 -4.66
C GLY A 123 4.02 -21.56 -5.32
N GLY A 124 5.03 -21.85 -4.50
CA GLY A 124 6.22 -22.56 -4.95
C GLY A 124 5.91 -24.05 -5.14
N SER A 125 6.07 -24.54 -6.36
CA SER A 125 6.08 -25.98 -6.71
C SER A 125 7.44 -26.61 -6.44
#